data_AF-A0AA88RLQ2-F1
#
_entry.id   AF-A0AA88RLQ2-F1
#
_cell.length_a   1.000
_cell.length_b   1.000
_cell.length_c   1.000
_cell.angle_alpha   90.00
_cell.angle_beta   90.00
_cell.angle_gamma   90.00
#
_symmetry.space_group_name_H-M   'P 1'
#
loop_
_entity.id
_entity.type
_entity.pdbx_description
1 polymer ?
#
loop_
_entity_poly.entity_id
_entity_poly.type
_entity_poly.pdbx_seq_one_letter_code
_entity_poly.pdbx_strand_id
1 'polypeptide(L)'
;MQQSGIRALVLMAATSGAFPFPKLVKDNYERWSVQMKTFLGGQDVWEAVEEEYVEPENLAGASQAVKKAAKEARVKDQKALSLIQLGVDDNIF
;
A
#
# COMPACT_ATOMS: atom_id res chain seq x y z
N MET A 1 30.49 3.88 2.08
CA MET A 1 29.40 2.91 2.35
C MET A 1 28.14 3.42 1.67
N GLN A 2 27.70 2.73 0.61
CA GLN A 2 26.61 3.15 -0.28
C GLN A 2 25.25 3.05 0.45
N GLN A 3 24.30 3.95 0.15
CA GLN A 3 22.90 3.87 0.62
C GLN A 3 22.25 2.48 0.43
N SER A 4 22.77 1.67 -0.49
CA SER A 4 22.36 0.28 -0.73
C SER A 4 22.47 -0.61 0.53
N GLY A 5 23.49 -0.42 1.36
CA GLY A 5 23.70 -1.23 2.57
C GLY A 5 22.67 -0.98 3.67
N ILE A 6 22.23 0.28 3.82
CA ILE A 6 21.23 0.66 4.84
C ILE A 6 19.85 0.13 4.46
N ARG A 7 19.49 0.19 3.16
CA ARG A 7 18.22 -0.38 2.66
C ARG A 7 18.15 -1.89 2.86
N ALA A 8 19.24 -2.60 2.60
CA ALA A 8 19.32 -4.05 2.82
C ALA A 8 19.22 -4.43 4.30
N LEU A 9 19.85 -3.67 5.21
CA LEU A 9 19.76 -3.89 6.66
C LEU A 9 18.36 -3.64 7.21
N VAL A 10 17.66 -2.59 6.74
CA VAL A 10 16.27 -2.31 7.14
C VAL A 10 15.30 -3.40 6.63
N LEU A 11 15.50 -3.91 5.42
CA LEU A 11 14.68 -5.01 4.88
C LEU A 11 14.88 -6.33 5.64
N MET A 12 16.11 -6.65 6.06
CA MET A 12 16.42 -7.89 6.78
C MET A 12 15.79 -7.93 8.19
N ALA A 13 15.66 -6.79 8.86
CA ALA A 13 15.03 -6.70 10.19
C ALA A 13 13.49 -6.86 10.17
N ALA A 14 12.85 -6.73 8.99
CA ALA A 14 11.40 -6.87 8.84
C ALA A 14 10.93 -8.34 8.61
N THR A 15 11.82 -9.31 8.72
CA THR A 15 11.53 -10.74 8.43
C THR A 15 10.85 -11.49 9.60
N SER A 16 10.03 -10.80 10.39
CA SER A 16 9.26 -11.42 11.48
C SER A 16 7.86 -10.84 11.59
N GLY A 17 6.98 -11.12 10.62
CA GLY A 17 5.51 -11.01 10.74
C GLY A 17 4.87 -9.67 11.15
N ALA A 18 5.66 -8.64 11.44
CA ALA A 18 5.23 -7.39 12.02
C ALA A 18 5.33 -6.26 11.00
N PHE A 19 4.33 -5.38 10.99
CA PHE A 19 4.31 -4.20 10.15
C PHE A 19 5.58 -3.36 10.43
N PRO A 20 6.37 -2.98 9.40
CA PRO A 20 7.73 -2.47 9.60
C PRO A 20 7.81 -1.03 10.13
N PHE A 21 6.68 -0.41 10.46
CA PHE A 21 6.59 0.94 11.00
C PHE A 21 5.63 0.98 12.21
N PRO A 22 5.69 2.02 13.07
CA PRO A 22 4.68 2.21 14.10
C PRO A 22 3.28 2.24 13.50
N LYS A 23 2.33 1.54 14.12
CA LYS A 23 0.92 1.62 13.74
C LYS A 23 0.38 3.05 13.93
N LEU A 24 -0.62 3.42 13.13
CA LEU A 24 -1.32 4.70 13.25
C LEU A 24 -2.05 4.75 14.59
N VAL A 25 -1.77 5.80 15.35
CA VAL A 25 -2.48 6.18 16.58
C VAL A 25 -2.86 7.65 16.47
N LYS A 26 -3.67 8.15 17.42
CA LYS A 26 -4.23 9.51 17.40
C LYS A 26 -3.20 10.63 17.14
N ASP A 27 -2.00 10.50 17.72
CA ASP A 27 -1.03 11.61 17.78
C ASP A 27 0.18 11.44 16.85
N ASN A 28 0.18 10.46 15.94
CA ASN A 28 1.33 10.19 15.06
C ASN A 28 1.05 10.27 13.55
N TYR A 29 -0.11 10.77 13.12
CA TYR A 29 -0.54 10.79 11.72
C TYR A 29 0.52 11.37 10.77
N GLU A 30 1.11 12.53 11.08
CA GLU A 30 2.13 13.18 10.24
C GLU A 30 3.35 12.27 9.98
N ARG A 31 3.83 11.59 11.01
CA ARG A 31 4.98 10.67 10.86
C ARG A 31 4.56 9.39 10.14
N TRP A 32 3.39 8.87 10.49
CA TRP A 32 2.86 7.64 9.90
C TRP A 32 2.58 7.81 8.41
N SER A 33 1.99 8.93 7.98
CA SER A 33 1.59 9.18 6.59
C SER A 33 2.80 9.22 5.66
N VAL A 34 3.90 9.83 6.08
CA VAL A 34 5.18 9.85 5.32
C VAL A 34 5.76 8.44 5.15
N GLN A 35 5.72 7.63 6.21
CA GLN A 35 6.21 6.25 6.19
C GLN A 35 5.31 5.36 5.31
N MET A 36 4.00 5.48 5.47
CA MET A 36 3.02 4.71 4.70
C MET A 36 3.06 5.08 3.21
N LYS A 37 3.14 6.37 2.86
CA LYS A 37 3.31 6.81 1.47
C LYS A 37 4.58 6.24 0.84
N THR A 38 5.71 6.30 1.54
CA THR A 38 6.98 5.73 1.07
C THR A 38 6.88 4.22 0.86
N PHE A 39 6.23 3.52 1.78
CA PHE A 39 6.05 2.08 1.72
C PHE A 39 5.14 1.64 0.57
N LEU A 40 3.96 2.27 0.43
CA LEU A 40 3.01 2.00 -0.66
C LEU A 40 3.63 2.33 -2.04
N GLY A 41 4.43 3.39 -2.12
CA GLY A 41 5.22 3.72 -3.32
C GLY A 41 6.22 2.61 -3.67
N GLY A 42 6.91 2.05 -2.68
CA GLY A 42 7.79 0.88 -2.88
C GLY A 42 7.05 -0.41 -3.23
N GLN A 43 5.74 -0.48 -3.01
CA GLN A 43 4.87 -1.61 -3.33
C GLN A 43 4.12 -1.47 -4.67
N ASP A 44 4.33 -0.35 -5.37
CA ASP A 44 3.65 0.03 -6.63
C ASP A 44 2.12 0.12 -6.50
N VAL A 45 1.64 0.61 -5.34
CA VAL A 45 0.19 0.73 -5.06
C VAL A 45 -0.24 2.11 -4.59
N TRP A 46 0.68 3.08 -4.50
CA TRP A 46 0.34 4.45 -4.06
C TRP A 46 -0.69 5.13 -4.97
N GLU A 47 -0.57 4.94 -6.28
CA GLU A 47 -1.50 5.49 -7.28
C GLU A 47 -2.96 5.07 -7.01
N ALA A 48 -3.19 3.83 -6.58
CA ALA A 48 -4.54 3.35 -6.24
C ALA A 48 -5.15 4.06 -5.02
N VAL A 49 -4.32 4.58 -4.11
CA VAL A 49 -4.76 5.38 -2.95
C VAL A 49 -5.00 6.83 -3.34
N GLU A 50 -4.16 7.38 -4.22
CA GLU A 50 -4.22 8.78 -4.63
C GLU A 50 -5.37 9.06 -5.62
N GLU A 51 -5.59 8.14 -6.57
CA GLU A 51 -6.61 8.31 -7.61
C GLU A 51 -8.00 7.80 -7.24
N GLU A 52 -8.15 7.16 -6.08
CA GLU A 52 -9.34 6.44 -5.63
C GLU A 52 -9.82 5.39 -6.66
N TYR A 53 -9.70 4.10 -6.33
CA TYR A 53 -10.21 3.07 -7.23
C TYR A 53 -11.74 3.14 -7.38
N VAL A 54 -12.19 3.24 -8.64
CA VAL A 54 -13.60 3.15 -9.01
C VAL A 54 -13.84 1.82 -9.72
N GLU A 55 -14.67 0.95 -9.14
CA GLU A 55 -15.08 -0.30 -9.79
C GLU A 55 -15.87 0.03 -11.07
N PRO A 56 -15.48 -0.49 -12.25
CA PRO A 56 -16.21 -0.24 -13.49
C PRO A 56 -17.62 -0.83 -13.44
N GLU A 57 -18.65 -0.02 -13.72
CA GLU A 57 -20.06 -0.44 -13.65
C GLU A 57 -20.39 -1.59 -14.62
N ASN A 58 -19.78 -1.62 -15.80
CA ASN A 58 -20.02 -2.67 -16.79
C ASN A 58 -18.81 -2.89 -17.71
N LEU A 59 -18.33 -4.12 -17.77
CA LEU A 59 -17.27 -4.56 -18.69
C LEU A 59 -17.80 -5.52 -19.78
N ALA A 60 -19.11 -5.73 -19.87
CA ALA A 60 -19.73 -6.51 -20.94
C ALA A 60 -19.47 -5.82 -22.28
N GLY A 61 -18.88 -6.56 -23.23
CA GLY A 61 -18.46 -6.02 -24.53
C GLY A 61 -17.08 -5.32 -24.53
N ALA A 62 -16.45 -5.07 -23.37
CA ALA A 62 -15.11 -4.52 -23.32
C ALA A 62 -14.06 -5.50 -23.89
N SER A 63 -13.00 -4.95 -24.48
CA SER A 63 -11.87 -5.74 -24.97
C SER A 63 -11.19 -6.50 -23.83
N GLN A 64 -10.47 -7.58 -24.16
CA GLN A 64 -9.71 -8.34 -23.17
C GLN A 64 -8.66 -7.48 -22.46
N ALA A 65 -8.07 -6.50 -23.16
CA ALA A 65 -7.09 -5.58 -22.58
C ALA A 65 -7.72 -4.70 -21.49
N VAL A 66 -8.91 -4.14 -21.73
CA VAL A 66 -9.64 -3.31 -20.75
C VAL A 66 -10.02 -4.15 -19.52
N LYS A 67 -10.53 -5.37 -19.74
CA LYS A 67 -10.88 -6.28 -18.63
C LYS A 67 -9.66 -6.66 -17.79
N LYS A 68 -8.51 -6.87 -18.43
CA LYS A 68 -7.24 -7.16 -17.75
C LYS A 68 -6.79 -5.97 -16.91
N ALA A 69 -6.79 -4.76 -17.48
CA ALA A 69 -6.41 -3.54 -16.76
C ALA A 69 -7.32 -3.28 -15.55
N ALA A 70 -8.64 -3.45 -15.70
CA ALA A 70 -9.59 -3.30 -14.60
C ALA A 70 -9.33 -4.29 -13.44
N LYS A 71 -9.00 -5.54 -13.77
CA LYS A 71 -8.60 -6.54 -12.78
C LYS A 71 -7.30 -6.17 -12.07
N GLU A 72 -6.31 -5.68 -12.80
CA GLU A 72 -5.02 -5.25 -12.24
C GLU A 72 -5.20 -4.06 -11.29
N ALA A 73 -6.00 -3.07 -11.68
CA ALA A 73 -6.36 -1.93 -10.84
C ALA A 73 -7.04 -2.37 -9.54
N ARG A 74 -8.03 -3.27 -9.62
CA ARG A 74 -8.70 -3.84 -8.44
C ARG A 74 -7.73 -4.55 -7.51
N VAL A 75 -6.80 -5.33 -8.07
CA VAL A 75 -5.79 -6.03 -7.25
C VAL A 75 -4.85 -5.05 -6.56
N LYS A 76 -4.44 -3.98 -7.24
CA LYS A 76 -3.60 -2.92 -6.65
C LYS A 76 -4.34 -2.21 -5.51
N ASP A 77 -5.60 -1.86 -5.71
CA ASP A 77 -6.46 -1.25 -4.70
C ASP A 77 -6.61 -2.12 -3.45
N GLN A 78 -7.02 -3.38 -3.62
CA GLN A 78 -7.18 -4.32 -2.52
C GLN A 78 -5.86 -4.54 -1.75
N LYS A 79 -4.72 -4.55 -2.46
CA LYS A 79 -3.40 -4.62 -1.85
C LYS A 79 -3.10 -3.35 -1.05
N ALA A 80 -3.36 -2.16 -1.59
CA ALA A 80 -3.18 -0.90 -0.89
C ALA A 80 -3.98 -0.85 0.41
N LEU A 81 -5.27 -1.20 0.35
CA LEU A 81 -6.17 -1.25 1.51
C LEU A 81 -5.66 -2.21 2.58
N SER A 82 -5.25 -3.42 2.18
CA SER A 82 -4.71 -4.42 3.12
C SER A 82 -3.45 -3.92 3.82
N LEU A 83 -2.55 -3.25 3.09
CA LEU A 83 -1.32 -2.67 3.66
C LEU A 83 -1.60 -1.50 4.60
N ILE A 84 -2.58 -0.65 4.28
CA ILE A 84 -3.02 0.43 5.16
C ILE A 84 -3.57 -0.16 6.47
N GLN A 85 -4.46 -1.16 6.38
CA GLN A 85 -5.06 -1.83 7.54
C GLN A 85 -4.00 -2.44 8.48
N LEU A 86 -2.96 -3.07 7.93
CA LEU A 86 -1.85 -3.60 8.74
C LEU A 86 -1.10 -2.51 9.51
N GLY A 87 -1.09 -1.29 8.98
CA GLY A 87 -0.46 -0.13 9.58
C GLY A 87 -1.35 0.66 10.54
N VAL A 88 -2.56 0.21 10.85
CA VAL A 88 -3.47 0.89 11.78
C VAL A 88 -3.56 0.14 13.12
N ASP A 89 -3.62 0.89 14.22
CA ASP A 89 -3.87 0.33 15.55
C ASP A 89 -5.31 -0.14 15.69
N ASP A 90 -5.50 -1.33 16.25
CA ASP A 90 -6.83 -1.95 16.38
C ASP A 90 -7.75 -1.13 17.32
N ASN A 91 -7.18 -0.25 18.15
CA ASN A 91 -7.91 0.63 19.07
C ASN A 91 -8.20 2.03 18.50
N ILE A 92 -7.90 2.31 17.23
CA ILE A 92 -8.18 3.64 16.65
C ILE A 92 -9.67 3.86 16.32
N PHE A 93 -10.42 2.77 16.20
CA PHE A 93 -11.87 2.74 15.93
C PHE A 93 -12.64 2.39 17.21
#